data_AF-A0A0Q0XJM5-F1
#
_entry.id   AF-A0A0Q0XJM5-F1
#
_cell.length_a   1.000
_cell.length_b   1.000
_cell.length_c   1.000
_cell.angle_alpha   90.00
_cell.angle_beta   90.00
_cell.angle_gamma   90.00
#
_symmetry.space_group_name_H-M   'P 1'
#
loop_
_entity.id
_entity.type
_entity.pdbx_description
1 polymer ?
#
loop_
_entity_poly.entity_id
_entity_poly.type
_entity_poly.pdbx_seq_one_letter_code
_entity_poly.pdbx_strand_id
1 'polypeptide(L)'
;MKKMITLVCIALCTTATYCQITYDNSCTEKVPLSFTNDKRAQEAFEEHGKPGLNYLNLLLNENGLKYMGSDLDEVEDLENVFEKPKKKSGSNTFDVVIGLERGAPMDYFKRLICTLKKLGPGNIDSINVYFYDSN
;
A
#
# COMPACT_ATOMS: atom_id res chain seq x y z
N MET A 1 42.63 -2.44 -21.23
CA MET A 1 42.09 -2.62 -19.86
C MET A 1 41.31 -1.38 -19.47
N LYS A 2 40.22 -1.56 -18.70
CA LYS A 2 39.25 -0.56 -18.18
C LYS A 2 37.95 -0.42 -18.99
N LYS A 3 36.96 -1.22 -18.64
CA LYS A 3 35.54 -0.82 -18.55
C LYS A 3 34.87 -1.69 -17.48
N MET A 4 34.93 -1.26 -16.22
CA MET A 4 34.24 -1.95 -15.12
C MET A 4 33.88 -0.94 -14.03
N ILE A 5 33.07 0.07 -14.35
CA ILE A 5 32.45 0.94 -13.34
C ILE A 5 31.08 1.40 -13.87
N THR A 6 30.10 0.50 -13.91
CA THR A 6 28.69 0.88 -14.12
C THR A 6 27.77 -0.18 -13.50
N LEU A 7 27.92 -0.43 -12.19
CA LEU A 7 27.01 -1.36 -11.50
C LEU A 7 26.74 -1.00 -10.03
N VAL A 8 27.18 0.18 -9.56
CA VAL A 8 27.04 0.58 -8.15
C VAL A 8 25.93 1.63 -7.94
N CYS A 9 25.47 2.32 -8.99
CA CYS A 9 24.43 3.35 -8.82
C CYS A 9 23.01 2.79 -8.63
N ILE A 10 22.69 1.60 -9.16
CA ILE A 10 21.32 1.05 -9.06
C ILE A 10 21.02 0.53 -7.65
N ALA A 11 22.03 -0.01 -6.94
CA ALA A 11 21.87 -0.51 -5.57
C ALA A 11 21.73 0.61 -4.51
N LEU A 12 22.21 1.83 -4.81
CA LEU A 12 22.09 2.98 -3.91
C LEU A 12 20.73 3.67 -4.02
N CYS A 13 20.08 3.62 -5.18
CA CYS A 13 18.74 4.22 -5.34
C CYS A 13 17.65 3.40 -4.64
N THR A 14 17.76 2.07 -4.60
CA THR A 14 16.74 1.21 -3.95
C THR A 14 16.78 1.29 -2.42
N THR A 15 17.95 1.58 -1.84
CA THR A 15 18.09 1.75 -0.38
C THR A 15 17.69 3.14 0.09
N ALA A 16 17.91 4.18 -0.74
CA ALA A 16 17.51 5.55 -0.42
C ALA A 16 15.98 5.72 -0.34
N THR A 17 15.22 5.11 -1.24
CA THR A 17 13.75 5.13 -1.21
C THR A 17 13.20 4.37 0.00
N TYR A 18 13.81 3.24 0.36
CA TYR A 18 13.46 2.48 1.57
C TYR A 18 13.67 3.31 2.85
N CYS A 19 14.74 4.12 2.87
CA CYS A 19 15.11 4.94 4.03
C CYS A 19 14.21 6.18 4.17
N GLN A 20 13.79 6.82 3.08
CA GLN A 20 12.93 8.00 3.16
C GLN A 20 11.49 7.71 3.59
N ILE A 21 10.97 6.50 3.29
CA ILE A 21 9.64 6.08 3.74
C ILE A 21 9.64 5.79 5.26
N THR A 22 10.76 5.34 5.81
CA THR A 22 10.88 4.96 7.23
C THR A 22 11.30 6.12 8.14
N TYR A 23 12.05 7.11 7.65
CA TYR A 23 12.57 8.21 8.48
C TYR A 23 11.59 9.36 8.74
N ASP A 24 10.51 9.50 7.94
CA ASP A 24 9.59 10.65 8.02
C ASP A 24 8.10 10.27 8.19
N ASN A 25 7.76 8.98 8.24
CA ASN A 25 6.39 8.54 8.47
C ASN A 25 6.16 8.13 9.92
N SER A 26 5.81 9.10 10.77
CA SER A 26 5.13 8.83 12.04
C SER A 26 3.83 8.01 11.85
N CYS A 27 3.32 7.92 10.63
CA CYS A 27 2.08 7.24 10.27
C CYS A 27 2.16 5.71 10.23
N THR A 28 3.35 5.10 10.20
CA THR A 28 3.51 3.62 10.25
C THR A 28 3.84 3.09 11.64
N GLU A 29 3.90 3.97 12.65
CA GLU A 29 4.26 3.54 14.00
C GLU A 29 3.26 2.49 14.51
N LYS A 30 3.76 1.27 14.78
CA LYS A 30 3.03 0.09 15.31
C LYS A 30 2.20 -0.72 14.31
N VAL A 31 2.21 -0.38 13.01
CA VAL A 31 1.58 -1.22 11.97
C VAL A 31 2.67 -1.76 11.03
N PRO A 32 2.85 -3.08 10.94
CA PRO A 32 3.81 -3.68 10.01
C PRO A 32 3.48 -3.29 8.56
N LEU A 33 4.45 -2.69 7.87
CA LEU A 33 4.39 -2.39 6.44
C LEU A 33 5.34 -3.33 5.68
N SER A 34 4.81 -4.11 4.75
CA SER A 34 5.60 -5.04 3.93
C SER A 34 5.49 -4.68 2.45
N PHE A 35 6.59 -4.87 1.72
CA PHE A 35 6.64 -4.71 0.26
C PHE A 35 6.85 -6.09 -0.37
N THR A 36 5.95 -6.48 -1.28
CA THR A 36 5.95 -7.79 -1.93
C THR A 36 6.30 -7.67 -3.42
N ASN A 37 6.57 -8.81 -4.07
CA ASN A 37 6.97 -8.84 -5.48
C ASN A 37 5.77 -8.84 -6.46
N ASP A 38 5.97 -8.26 -7.64
CA ASP A 38 4.95 -7.92 -8.65
C ASP A 38 4.07 -9.09 -9.13
N LYS A 39 4.53 -10.35 -9.03
CA LYS A 39 3.69 -11.48 -9.44
C LYS A 39 2.63 -11.84 -8.38
N ARG A 40 3.03 -11.82 -7.11
CA ARG A 40 2.11 -12.08 -5.97
C ARG A 40 1.16 -10.92 -5.75
N ALA A 41 1.59 -9.72 -6.13
CA ALA A 41 0.85 -8.48 -6.17
C ALA A 41 -0.50 -8.60 -6.88
N GLN A 42 -0.43 -9.02 -8.15
CA GLN A 42 -1.57 -9.14 -9.04
C GLN A 42 -2.48 -10.29 -8.61
N GLU A 43 -1.89 -11.43 -8.25
CA GLU A 43 -2.63 -12.58 -7.68
C GLU A 43 -3.37 -12.16 -6.40
N ALA A 44 -2.73 -11.39 -5.51
CA ALA A 44 -3.38 -10.87 -4.30
C ALA A 44 -4.52 -9.91 -4.63
N PHE A 45 -4.36 -8.97 -5.56
CA PHE A 45 -5.45 -8.08 -5.95
C PHE A 45 -6.68 -8.85 -6.49
N GLU A 46 -6.44 -9.79 -7.42
CA GLU A 46 -7.47 -10.59 -8.06
C GLU A 46 -8.16 -11.56 -7.10
N GLU A 47 -7.41 -12.14 -6.15
CA GLU A 47 -7.97 -13.05 -5.15
C GLU A 47 -8.73 -12.31 -4.03
N HIS A 48 -8.27 -11.11 -3.65
CA HIS A 48 -8.79 -10.41 -2.48
C HIS A 48 -10.00 -9.54 -2.80
N GLY A 49 -10.27 -9.23 -4.08
CA GLY A 49 -11.52 -8.58 -4.51
C GLY A 49 -12.81 -9.38 -4.25
N LYS A 50 -12.70 -10.60 -3.71
CA LYS A 50 -13.83 -11.46 -3.37
C LYS A 50 -14.41 -11.09 -1.98
N PRO A 51 -15.73 -10.86 -1.88
CA PRO A 51 -16.36 -10.58 -0.59
C PRO A 51 -16.21 -11.75 0.38
N GLY A 52 -15.81 -11.46 1.63
CA GLY A 52 -15.81 -12.46 2.72
C GLY A 52 -14.46 -12.74 3.37
N LEU A 53 -13.44 -11.94 3.09
CA LEU A 53 -12.11 -12.09 3.69
C LEU A 53 -11.73 -10.84 4.50
N ASN A 54 -10.90 -11.01 5.53
CA ASN A 54 -10.47 -9.98 6.50
C ASN A 54 -9.51 -8.93 5.92
N TYR A 55 -9.73 -8.50 4.67
CA TYR A 55 -8.81 -7.62 3.95
C TYR A 55 -9.54 -6.35 3.48
N LEU A 56 -8.84 -5.22 3.55
CA LEU A 56 -9.17 -3.98 2.86
C LEU A 56 -8.30 -3.87 1.61
N ASN A 57 -8.90 -3.92 0.42
CA ASN A 57 -8.16 -3.74 -0.83
C ASN A 57 -8.26 -2.31 -1.32
N LEU A 58 -7.11 -1.76 -1.69
CA LEU A 58 -6.95 -0.42 -2.23
C LEU A 58 -6.06 -0.49 -3.46
N LEU A 59 -6.38 0.31 -4.47
CA LEU A 59 -5.44 0.61 -5.56
C LEU A 59 -5.09 2.08 -5.51
N LEU A 60 -3.81 2.39 -5.55
CA LEU A 60 -3.30 3.74 -5.66
C LEU A 60 -2.57 3.88 -6.99
N ASN A 61 -3.06 4.78 -7.82
CA ASN A 61 -2.54 5.05 -9.15
C ASN A 61 -2.18 6.55 -9.29
N GLU A 62 -1.75 6.96 -10.48
CA GLU A 62 -1.42 8.37 -10.76
C GLU A 62 -2.59 9.34 -10.57
N ASN A 63 -3.83 8.84 -10.70
CA ASN A 63 -5.05 9.64 -10.64
C ASN A 63 -5.65 9.73 -9.23
N GLY A 64 -5.25 8.85 -8.30
CA GLY A 64 -5.76 8.85 -6.94
C GLY A 64 -5.95 7.44 -6.37
N LEU A 65 -6.93 7.31 -5.48
CA LEU A 65 -7.22 6.08 -4.76
C LEU A 65 -8.50 5.44 -5.32
N LYS A 66 -8.45 4.14 -5.61
CA LYS A 66 -9.63 3.36 -5.94
C LYS A 66 -9.99 2.43 -4.80
N TYR A 67 -11.26 2.48 -4.41
CA TYR A 67 -11.83 1.69 -3.34
C TYR A 67 -13.20 1.15 -3.74
N MET A 68 -13.39 -0.17 -3.61
CA MET A 68 -14.65 -0.86 -3.97
C MET A 68 -15.19 -0.52 -5.36
N GLY A 69 -14.29 -0.34 -6.34
CA GLY A 69 -14.65 -0.01 -7.72
C GLY A 69 -14.95 1.47 -7.97
N SER A 70 -14.95 2.31 -6.94
CA SER A 70 -15.10 3.77 -7.04
C SER A 70 -13.74 4.44 -6.98
N ASP A 71 -13.54 5.46 -7.82
CA ASP A 71 -12.38 6.33 -7.76
C ASP A 71 -12.64 7.45 -6.74
N LEU A 72 -11.64 7.75 -5.92
CA LEU A 72 -11.64 8.80 -4.91
C LEU A 72 -10.64 9.87 -5.34
N ASP A 73 -11.11 11.11 -5.43
CA ASP A 73 -10.32 12.26 -5.87
C ASP A 73 -9.19 12.55 -4.87
N GLU A 74 -9.45 12.42 -3.57
CA GLU A 74 -8.46 12.52 -2.51
C GLU A 74 -8.38 11.23 -1.68
N VAL A 75 -7.17 10.88 -1.21
CA VAL A 75 -6.99 9.66 -0.40
C VAL A 75 -7.68 9.75 0.97
N GLU A 76 -7.89 10.96 1.48
CA GLU A 76 -8.60 11.27 2.72
C GLU A 76 -10.10 11.02 2.59
N ASP A 77 -10.67 11.01 1.38
CA ASP A 77 -12.08 10.68 1.18
C ASP A 77 -12.40 9.25 1.60
N LEU A 78 -11.38 8.38 1.68
CA LEU A 78 -11.50 7.05 2.26
C LEU A 78 -12.09 7.09 3.67
N GLU A 79 -11.79 8.12 4.49
CA GLU A 79 -12.34 8.28 5.84
C GLU A 79 -13.88 8.32 5.85
N ASN A 80 -14.48 8.85 4.78
CA ASN A 80 -15.93 9.05 4.67
C ASN A 80 -16.67 7.83 4.11
N VAL A 81 -15.99 7.05 3.26
CA VAL A 81 -16.59 5.90 2.57
C VAL A 81 -16.16 4.55 3.13
N PHE A 82 -15.19 4.54 4.05
CA PHE A 82 -14.63 3.30 4.59
C PHE A 82 -15.68 2.44 5.27
N GLU A 83 -15.82 1.22 4.75
CA GLU A 83 -16.58 0.15 5.38
C GLU A 83 -15.62 -0.87 5.98
N LYS A 84 -15.74 -1.11 7.30
CA LYS A 84 -14.92 -2.12 7.98
C LYS A 84 -15.18 -3.51 7.36
N PRO A 85 -14.12 -4.25 6.95
CA PRO A 85 -14.29 -5.59 6.38
C PRO A 85 -15.07 -6.53 7.31
N LYS A 86 -15.86 -7.44 6.72
CA LYS A 86 -16.61 -8.45 7.48
C LYS A 86 -15.61 -9.37 8.20
N LYS A 87 -15.75 -9.43 9.53
CA LYS A 87 -14.86 -10.19 10.41
C LYS A 87 -14.97 -11.69 10.17
N LYS A 88 -13.83 -12.38 10.11
CA LYS A 88 -13.69 -13.78 10.51
C LYS A 88 -13.97 -13.85 12.02
N SER A 89 -14.78 -14.81 12.44
CA SER A 89 -15.14 -15.01 13.85
C SER A 89 -13.89 -14.99 14.74
N GLY A 90 -13.85 -14.07 15.71
CA GLY A 90 -12.77 -13.97 16.71
C GLY A 90 -11.67 -12.92 16.46
N SER A 91 -11.61 -12.25 15.30
CA SER A 91 -10.64 -11.15 15.09
C SER A 91 -11.30 -9.77 15.11
N ASN A 92 -10.67 -8.81 15.79
CA ASN A 92 -11.03 -7.40 15.72
C ASN A 92 -10.21 -6.61 14.70
N THR A 93 -9.13 -7.21 14.20
CA THR A 93 -8.21 -6.63 13.22
C THR A 93 -8.47 -7.17 11.81
N PHE A 94 -8.03 -6.41 10.82
CA PHE A 94 -8.03 -6.75 9.40
C PHE A 94 -6.71 -6.34 8.77
N ASP A 95 -6.38 -6.96 7.66
CA ASP A 95 -5.19 -6.65 6.87
C ASP A 95 -5.53 -5.62 5.79
N VAL A 96 -4.58 -4.76 5.44
CA VAL A 96 -4.70 -3.84 4.30
C VAL A 96 -3.80 -4.32 3.19
N VAL A 97 -4.33 -4.29 1.97
CA VAL A 97 -3.67 -4.75 0.76
C VAL A 97 -3.72 -3.61 -0.25
N ILE A 98 -2.56 -3.03 -0.56
CA ILE A 98 -2.41 -1.84 -1.41
C ILE A 98 -1.71 -2.25 -2.69
N GLY A 99 -2.39 -2.11 -3.81
CA GLY A 99 -1.75 -2.06 -5.12
C GLY A 99 -1.27 -0.67 -5.41
N LEU A 100 0.04 -0.51 -5.53
CA LEU A 100 0.71 0.75 -5.80
C LEU A 100 1.22 0.74 -7.24
N GLU A 101 0.63 1.56 -8.10
CA GLU A 101 1.16 1.75 -9.45
C GLU A 101 2.57 2.33 -9.36
N ARG A 102 3.51 1.84 -10.18
CA ARG A 102 4.89 2.39 -10.19
C ARG A 102 4.96 3.88 -10.50
N GLY A 103 3.98 4.42 -11.23
CA GLY A 103 3.85 5.84 -11.56
C GLY A 103 3.15 6.68 -10.48
N ALA A 104 2.55 6.06 -9.46
CA ALA A 104 1.77 6.79 -8.46
C ALA A 104 2.66 7.79 -7.69
N PRO A 105 2.20 9.05 -7.50
CA PRO A 105 2.90 10.02 -6.68
C PRO A 105 3.17 9.50 -5.27
N MET A 106 4.44 9.53 -4.84
CA MET A 106 4.83 9.09 -3.50
C MET A 106 4.11 9.87 -2.39
N ASP A 107 3.69 11.11 -2.67
CA ASP A 107 2.88 11.93 -1.75
C ASP A 107 1.52 11.28 -1.46
N TYR A 108 0.85 10.76 -2.49
CA TYR A 108 -0.43 10.06 -2.33
C TYR A 108 -0.25 8.81 -1.46
N PHE A 109 0.85 8.07 -1.65
CA PHE A 109 1.13 6.90 -0.84
C PHE A 109 1.35 7.26 0.63
N LYS A 110 2.11 8.32 0.92
CA LYS A 110 2.30 8.81 2.30
C LYS A 110 0.98 9.22 2.93
N ARG A 111 0.18 10.02 2.23
CA ARG A 111 -1.14 10.47 2.71
C ARG A 111 -2.06 9.27 2.99
N LEU A 112 -2.10 8.28 2.11
CA LEU A 112 -2.89 7.06 2.30
C LEU A 112 -2.50 6.32 3.57
N ILE A 113 -1.21 6.14 3.83
CA ILE A 113 -0.72 5.48 5.06
C ILE A 113 -1.16 6.26 6.31
N CYS A 114 -1.13 7.59 6.27
CA CYS A 114 -1.63 8.44 7.35
C CYS A 114 -3.14 8.32 7.54
N THR A 115 -3.91 8.26 6.46
CA THR A 115 -5.37 8.04 6.49
C THR A 115 -5.70 6.69 7.13
N LEU A 116 -5.01 5.62 6.73
CA LEU A 116 -5.19 4.29 7.32
C LEU A 116 -4.90 4.27 8.83
N LYS A 117 -3.87 5.00 9.28
CA LYS A 117 -3.59 5.16 10.72
C LYS A 117 -4.76 5.80 11.46
N LYS A 118 -5.43 6.81 10.89
CA LYS A 118 -6.59 7.46 11.53
C LYS A 118 -7.80 6.54 11.58
N LEU A 119 -8.02 5.72 10.56
CA LEU A 119 -9.13 4.77 10.46
C LEU A 119 -9.12 3.68 11.54
N GLY A 120 -7.97 3.42 12.17
CA GLY A 120 -7.92 2.63 13.39
C GLY A 120 -6.60 1.88 13.57
N PRO A 121 -5.63 2.45 14.30
CA PRO A 121 -4.32 1.81 14.47
C PRO A 121 -4.40 0.53 15.33
N GLY A 122 -5.52 0.28 16.01
CA GLY A 122 -5.81 -0.97 16.72
C GLY A 122 -6.69 -1.95 15.94
N ASN A 123 -7.08 -1.61 14.70
CA ASN A 123 -7.91 -2.44 13.83
C ASN A 123 -7.13 -2.96 12.62
N ILE A 124 -5.92 -2.46 12.34
CA ILE A 124 -5.10 -2.91 11.22
C ILE A 124 -4.00 -3.84 11.75
N ASP A 125 -3.95 -5.07 11.25
CA ASP A 125 -2.94 -6.06 11.65
C ASP A 125 -1.64 -5.91 10.84
N SER A 126 -1.77 -5.74 9.52
CA SER A 126 -0.65 -5.49 8.62
C SER A 126 -1.07 -4.67 7.40
N ILE A 127 -0.11 -3.99 6.78
CA ILE A 127 -0.26 -3.33 5.47
C ILE A 127 0.71 -4.01 4.51
N ASN A 128 0.16 -4.59 3.44
CA ASN A 128 0.91 -5.27 2.40
C ASN A 128 0.82 -4.45 1.12
N VAL A 129 1.98 -4.00 0.65
CA VAL A 129 2.10 -3.17 -0.56
C VAL A 129 2.70 -4.01 -1.67
N TYR A 130 2.15 -3.82 -2.85
CA TYR A 130 2.69 -4.43 -4.04
C TYR A 130 2.70 -3.47 -5.21
N PHE A 131 3.72 -3.61 -6.06
CA PHE A 131 3.86 -2.77 -7.24
C PHE A 131 3.18 -3.41 -8.44
N TYR A 132 2.51 -2.61 -9.25
CA TYR A 132 2.00 -3.04 -10.55
C TYR A 132 2.28 -1.98 -11.62
N ASP A 133 2.27 -2.42 -12.88
CA ASP A 133 2.39 -1.57 -14.05
C ASP A 133 1.00 -1.40 -14.68
N SER A 134 0.64 -0.17 -15.04
CA SER A 134 -0.55 0.11 -15.85
C SER A 134 -0.30 -0.37 -17.27
N ASN A 135 -1.16 -1.27 -17.76
CA ASN A 135 -1.16 -1.71 -19.16
C ASN A 135 -1.69 -0.62 -20.10
#